data_AF-A0A950AUP0-F1
#
_entry.id   AF-A0A950AUP0-F1
#
_cell.length_a   1.000
_cell.length_b   1.000
_cell.length_c   1.000
_cell.angle_alpha   90.00
_cell.angle_beta   90.00
_cell.angle_gamma   90.00
#
_symmetry.space_group_name_H-M   'P 1'
#
loop_
_entity.id
_entity.type
_entity.pdbx_description
1 polymer ?
#
loop_
_entity_poly.entity_id
_entity_poly.type
_entity_poly.pdbx_seq_one_letter_code
_entity_poly.pdbx_strand_id
1 'polypeptide(L)'
;AGRLLAVPPAGLVTRPDGRDGVDQMTGQPAVWIHADGREVAELAGCRILEASAVVAGHFGEIVLGHADELMTREQVGRLLERARATLPALVDEVVPAMLRAGELQRVLQNLLRERVSIRDLETILETLAVHAGKTKDLDALTELVRRGLARRITEQYRGPDGRLRVVTLAPRVDARLAAAGTQAETRPDDALGSDTARNLVRAVALGVGPLIEAGYPPVILASAEARPVLKDLTRADLARLVVLSQREIPRDTPVEIFGTVVEEDPPAVTTISTAAHLM
;
A
#
# COMPACT_ATOMS: atom_id res chain seq x y z
N ALA A 1 6.70 -25.58 23.11
CA ALA A 1 6.87 -24.39 23.97
C ALA A 1 8.37 -24.15 24.17
N GLY A 2 8.83 -22.90 24.25
CA GLY A 2 10.27 -22.59 24.45
C GLY A 2 11.08 -22.29 23.17
N ARG A 3 10.43 -21.88 22.08
CA ARG A 3 11.11 -21.37 20.87
C ARG A 3 10.77 -19.90 20.66
N LEU A 4 11.75 -19.16 20.17
CA LEU A 4 11.70 -17.73 19.90
C LEU A 4 11.92 -17.50 18.40
N LEU A 5 11.35 -16.44 17.85
CA LEU A 5 11.65 -16.01 16.48
C LEU A 5 12.69 -14.90 16.53
N ALA A 6 13.89 -15.18 16.02
CA ALA A 6 14.96 -14.20 15.85
C ALA A 6 14.87 -13.59 14.45
N VAL A 7 14.65 -12.29 14.38
CA VAL A 7 14.62 -11.52 13.13
C VAL A 7 15.97 -10.81 12.98
N PRO A 8 16.85 -11.26 12.06
CA PRO A 8 18.16 -10.66 11.87
C PRO A 8 18.05 -9.24 11.27
N PRO A 9 18.99 -8.33 11.59
CA PRO A 9 19.08 -7.06 10.89
C PRO A 9 19.50 -7.26 9.44
N ALA A 10 19.20 -6.27 8.58
CA ALA A 10 19.63 -6.30 7.19
C ALA A 10 21.17 -6.41 7.10
N GLY A 11 21.66 -7.30 6.24
CA GLY A 11 23.10 -7.50 6.02
C GLY A 11 23.83 -8.39 7.03
N LEU A 12 23.12 -9.04 7.97
CA LEU A 12 23.75 -10.02 8.87
C LEU A 12 24.29 -11.23 8.08
N VAL A 13 25.60 -11.45 8.14
CA VAL A 13 26.31 -12.50 7.38
C VAL A 13 26.07 -13.90 7.97
N THR A 14 26.07 -14.01 9.30
CA THR A 14 25.89 -15.28 10.02
C THR A 14 24.51 -15.35 10.65
N ARG A 15 23.66 -16.23 10.12
CA ARG A 15 22.34 -16.50 10.69
C ARG A 15 22.46 -17.36 11.96
N PRO A 16 21.61 -17.13 12.99
CA PRO A 16 21.52 -18.03 14.12
C PRO A 16 21.15 -19.46 13.68
N ASP A 17 21.64 -20.47 14.39
CA ASP A 17 21.24 -21.85 14.16
C ASP A 17 19.78 -22.06 14.56
N GLY A 18 18.98 -22.62 13.65
CA GLY A 18 17.58 -22.88 13.92
C GLY A 18 16.78 -23.25 12.67
N ARG A 19 15.46 -23.22 12.81
CA ARG A 19 14.53 -23.49 11.70
C ARG A 19 14.13 -22.19 11.02
N ASP A 20 14.18 -22.15 9.70
CA ASP A 20 13.73 -20.98 8.94
C ASP A 20 12.29 -20.58 9.27
N GLY A 21 12.07 -19.27 9.31
CA GLY A 21 10.79 -18.63 9.56
C GLY A 21 10.71 -17.28 8.84
N VAL A 22 9.57 -16.62 8.99
CA VAL A 22 9.34 -15.28 8.45
C VAL A 22 8.61 -14.48 9.50
N ASP A 23 9.07 -13.26 9.75
CA ASP A 23 8.30 -12.28 10.53
C ASP A 23 7.08 -11.86 9.70
N GLN A 24 5.90 -12.29 10.14
CA GLN A 24 4.65 -12.04 9.42
C GLN A 24 4.28 -10.56 9.38
N MET A 25 4.81 -9.72 10.27
CA MET A 25 4.53 -8.29 10.27
C MET A 25 5.35 -7.56 9.20
N THR A 26 6.63 -7.92 9.05
CA THR A 26 7.56 -7.23 8.15
C THR A 26 7.79 -7.96 6.82
N GLY A 27 7.48 -9.27 6.75
CA GLY A 27 7.85 -10.15 5.65
C GLY A 27 9.33 -10.56 5.65
N GLN A 28 10.11 -10.16 6.67
CA GLN A 28 11.54 -10.42 6.72
C GLN A 28 11.83 -11.90 7.03
N PRO A 29 12.84 -12.50 6.36
CA PRO A 29 13.37 -13.79 6.75
C PRO A 29 13.81 -13.77 8.22
N ALA A 30 13.47 -14.83 8.95
CA ALA A 30 13.74 -14.96 10.37
C ALA A 30 14.10 -16.41 10.71
N VAL A 31 14.54 -16.67 11.92
CA VAL A 31 14.94 -18.02 12.37
C VAL A 31 14.28 -18.35 13.71
N TRP A 32 13.63 -19.50 13.78
CA TRP A 32 13.15 -20.07 15.03
C TRP A 32 14.28 -20.74 15.80
N ILE A 33 14.64 -20.13 16.92
CA ILE A 33 15.71 -20.57 17.81
C ILE A 33 15.15 -21.17 19.10
N HIS A 34 15.95 -21.99 19.78
CA HIS A 34 15.67 -22.39 21.16
C HIS A 34 15.88 -21.19 22.10
N ALA A 35 15.15 -21.16 23.22
CA ALA A 35 15.25 -20.09 24.21
C ALA A 35 16.69 -19.88 24.72
N ASP A 36 17.49 -20.94 24.81
CA ASP A 36 18.89 -20.89 25.23
C ASP A 36 19.78 -20.09 24.25
N GLY A 37 19.36 -19.94 23.00
CA GLY A 37 20.06 -19.14 21.98
C GLY A 37 19.74 -17.64 22.00
N ARG A 38 18.88 -17.17 22.92
CA ARG A 38 18.40 -15.78 22.97
C ARG A 38 19.55 -14.78 23.09
N GLU A 39 20.43 -14.96 24.06
CA GLU A 39 21.52 -14.02 24.35
C GLU A 39 22.47 -13.89 23.15
N VAL A 40 22.83 -15.03 22.52
CA VAL A 40 23.68 -15.05 21.32
C VAL A 40 23.00 -14.30 20.16
N ALA A 41 21.70 -14.50 19.95
CA ALA A 41 20.96 -13.83 18.89
C ALA A 41 20.79 -12.33 19.16
N GLU A 42 20.53 -11.92 20.41
CA GLU A 42 20.48 -10.50 20.80
C GLU A 42 21.84 -9.82 20.60
N LEU A 43 22.95 -10.47 20.97
CA LEU A 43 24.32 -9.97 20.72
C LEU A 43 24.64 -9.84 19.23
N ALA A 44 24.08 -10.71 18.38
CA ALA A 44 24.16 -10.60 16.93
C ALA A 44 23.26 -9.50 16.34
N GLY A 45 22.52 -8.76 17.18
CA GLY A 45 21.63 -7.68 16.77
C GLY A 45 20.25 -8.13 16.30
N CYS A 46 19.89 -9.41 16.49
CA CYS A 46 18.57 -9.91 16.12
C CYS A 46 17.48 -9.36 17.05
N ARG A 47 16.34 -8.98 16.47
CA ARG A 47 15.12 -8.71 17.21
C ARG A 47 14.44 -10.02 17.59
N ILE A 48 14.24 -10.24 18.89
CA ILE A 48 13.63 -11.46 19.42
C ILE A 48 12.13 -11.26 19.62
N LEU A 49 11.33 -12.22 19.14
CA LEU A 49 9.90 -12.27 19.31
C LEU A 49 9.48 -13.58 20.00
N GLU A 50 8.63 -13.45 21.00
CA GLU A 50 7.99 -14.59 21.66
C GLU A 50 6.97 -15.26 20.72
N ALA A 51 6.85 -16.58 20.79
CA ALA A 51 5.94 -17.32 19.90
C ALA A 51 4.48 -16.82 19.99
N SER A 52 4.00 -16.44 21.18
CA SER A 52 2.67 -15.86 21.37
C SER A 52 2.51 -14.50 20.67
N ALA A 53 3.55 -13.67 20.70
CA ALA A 53 3.57 -12.38 20.01
C ALA A 53 3.58 -12.58 18.48
N VAL A 54 4.28 -13.60 17.98
CA VAL A 54 4.26 -13.95 16.54
C VAL A 54 2.85 -14.36 16.11
N VAL A 55 2.17 -15.22 16.89
CA VAL A 55 0.79 -15.64 16.58
C VAL A 55 -0.17 -14.46 16.63
N ALA A 56 -0.09 -13.63 17.67
CA ALA A 56 -0.94 -12.45 17.81
C ALA A 56 -0.71 -11.44 16.66
N GLY A 57 0.55 -11.19 16.30
CA GLY A 57 0.92 -10.32 15.19
C GLY A 57 0.42 -10.86 13.85
N HIS A 58 0.54 -12.16 13.60
CA HIS A 58 0.02 -12.79 12.38
C HIS A 58 -1.51 -12.70 12.29
N PHE A 59 -2.22 -12.97 13.39
CA PHE A 59 -3.66 -12.78 13.45
C PHE A 59 -4.05 -11.33 13.17
N GLY A 60 -3.32 -10.37 13.75
CA GLY A 60 -3.50 -8.95 13.47
C GLY A 60 -3.34 -8.61 11.97
N GLU A 61 -2.31 -9.16 11.31
CA GLU A 61 -2.11 -8.95 9.87
C GLU A 61 -3.22 -9.56 9.00
N ILE A 62 -3.76 -10.72 9.39
CA ILE A 62 -4.93 -11.30 8.71
C ILE A 62 -6.14 -10.36 8.86
N VAL A 63 -6.42 -9.90 10.09
CA VAL A 63 -7.54 -8.98 10.34
C VAL A 63 -7.37 -7.68 9.55
N LEU A 64 -6.17 -7.11 9.51
CA LEU A 64 -5.87 -5.90 8.73
C LEU A 64 -5.99 -6.14 7.22
N GLY A 65 -5.58 -7.32 6.73
CA GLY A 65 -5.68 -7.71 5.33
C GLY A 65 -7.12 -7.85 4.83
N HIS A 66 -8.06 -8.15 5.72
CA HIS A 66 -9.49 -8.32 5.43
C HIS A 66 -10.37 -7.26 6.11
N ALA A 67 -9.80 -6.13 6.53
CA ALA A 67 -10.52 -5.12 7.31
C ALA A 67 -11.72 -4.52 6.55
N ASP A 68 -11.64 -4.43 5.22
CA ASP A 68 -12.73 -3.96 4.38
C ASP A 68 -13.91 -4.94 4.33
N GLU A 69 -13.66 -6.24 4.36
CA GLU A 69 -14.69 -7.27 4.45
C GLU A 69 -15.43 -7.25 5.80
N LEU A 70 -14.71 -6.90 6.88
CA LEU A 70 -15.27 -6.75 8.22
C LEU A 70 -16.08 -5.46 8.40
N MET A 71 -15.99 -4.51 7.47
CA MET A 71 -16.75 -3.26 7.51
C MET A 71 -18.19 -3.47 7.05
N THR A 72 -19.08 -3.80 7.99
CA THR A 72 -20.51 -4.01 7.73
C THR A 72 -21.32 -2.71 7.88
N ARG A 73 -22.57 -2.71 7.41
CA ARG A 73 -23.51 -1.59 7.62
C ARG A 73 -23.72 -1.26 9.10
N GLU A 74 -23.69 -2.26 9.96
CA GLU A 74 -23.81 -2.06 11.40
C GLU A 74 -22.60 -1.31 11.97
N GLN A 75 -21.39 -1.62 11.50
CA GLN A 75 -20.18 -0.91 11.93
C GLN A 75 -20.22 0.56 11.48
N VAL A 76 -20.66 0.82 10.25
CA VAL A 76 -20.87 2.20 9.77
C VAL A 76 -21.89 2.95 10.62
N GLY A 77 -23.01 2.32 10.97
CA GLY A 77 -24.00 2.90 11.88
C GLY A 77 -23.39 3.26 13.24
N ARG A 78 -22.65 2.34 13.87
CA ARG A 78 -21.96 2.60 15.14
C ARG A 78 -20.93 3.73 15.05
N LEU A 79 -20.21 3.84 13.93
CA LEU A 79 -19.26 4.93 13.68
C LEU A 79 -19.99 6.27 13.55
N LEU A 80 -21.10 6.32 12.79
CA LEU A 80 -21.92 7.52 12.62
C LEU A 80 -22.56 7.97 13.93
N GLU A 81 -23.07 7.04 14.74
CA GLU A 81 -23.63 7.38 16.06
C GLU A 81 -22.58 7.99 17.01
N ARG A 82 -21.36 7.44 17.01
CA ARG A 82 -20.26 8.02 17.79
C ARG A 82 -19.87 9.41 17.27
N ALA A 83 -19.80 9.59 15.95
CA ALA A 83 -19.52 10.90 15.37
C ALA A 83 -20.62 11.91 15.69
N ARG A 84 -21.90 11.50 15.64
CA ARG A 84 -23.06 12.35 15.93
C ARG A 84 -23.04 12.92 17.34
N ALA A 85 -22.43 12.22 18.30
CA ALA A 85 -22.26 12.73 19.67
C ALA A 85 -21.37 13.99 19.75
N THR A 86 -20.54 14.24 18.74
CA THR A 86 -19.58 15.38 18.70
C THR A 86 -19.83 16.32 17.52
N LEU A 87 -20.27 15.80 16.38
CA LEU A 87 -20.39 16.49 15.10
C LEU A 87 -21.77 16.23 14.44
N PRO A 88 -22.90 16.46 15.14
CA PRO A 88 -24.23 16.04 14.65
C PRO A 88 -24.61 16.71 13.31
N ALA A 89 -24.32 18.00 13.15
CA ALA A 89 -24.64 18.75 11.93
C ALA A 89 -23.90 18.20 10.70
N LEU A 90 -22.60 17.92 10.84
CA LEU A 90 -21.79 17.35 9.76
C LEU A 90 -22.25 15.95 9.38
N VAL A 91 -22.59 15.12 10.37
CA VAL A 91 -23.12 13.78 10.11
C VAL A 91 -24.42 13.85 9.31
N ASP A 92 -25.37 14.70 9.71
CA ASP A 92 -26.66 14.84 9.02
C ASP A 92 -26.53 15.44 7.62
N GLU A 93 -25.58 16.35 7.43
CA GLU A 93 -25.27 16.92 6.12
C GLU A 93 -24.71 15.85 5.16
N VAL A 94 -23.80 14.99 5.62
CA VAL A 94 -23.19 13.98 4.75
C VAL A 94 -24.11 12.77 4.56
N VAL A 95 -24.63 12.19 5.65
CA VAL A 95 -25.46 10.99 5.63
C VAL A 95 -26.75 11.21 6.45
N PRO A 96 -27.94 11.15 5.83
CA PRO A 96 -28.22 10.63 4.49
C PRO A 96 -28.28 11.68 3.37
N ALA A 97 -28.05 12.97 3.64
CA ALA A 97 -28.44 14.03 2.71
C ALA A 97 -27.59 14.07 1.42
N MET A 98 -26.27 13.85 1.50
CA MET A 98 -25.40 13.83 0.31
C MET A 98 -25.09 12.41 -0.19
N LEU A 99 -24.95 11.47 0.76
CA LEU A 99 -24.62 10.07 0.53
C LEU A 99 -25.50 9.15 1.37
N ARG A 100 -25.81 7.98 0.83
CA ARG A 100 -26.42 6.87 1.57
C ARG A 100 -25.37 6.20 2.44
N ALA A 101 -25.80 5.59 3.54
CA ALA A 101 -24.88 4.84 4.43
C ALA A 101 -24.07 3.75 3.71
N GLY A 102 -24.64 3.12 2.67
CA GLY A 102 -23.91 2.14 1.84
C GLY A 102 -22.83 2.75 0.95
N GLU A 103 -22.99 4.00 0.53
CA GLU A 103 -21.97 4.72 -0.25
C GLU A 103 -20.81 5.13 0.65
N LEU A 104 -21.10 5.62 1.87
CA LEU A 104 -20.08 5.85 2.88
C LEU A 104 -19.35 4.54 3.25
N GLN A 105 -20.09 3.43 3.42
CA GLN A 105 -19.49 2.11 3.66
C GLN A 105 -18.46 1.77 2.58
N ARG A 106 -18.80 1.99 1.30
CA ARG A 106 -17.89 1.70 0.19
C ARG A 106 -16.62 2.55 0.23
N VAL A 107 -16.73 3.84 0.53
CA VAL A 107 -15.56 4.73 0.70
C VAL A 107 -14.68 4.23 1.85
N LEU A 108 -15.26 3.92 3.02
CA LEU A 108 -14.51 3.40 4.17
C LEU A 108 -13.85 2.05 3.87
N GLN A 109 -14.54 1.17 3.13
CA GLN A 109 -13.98 -0.10 2.67
C GLN A 109 -12.80 0.10 1.74
N ASN A 110 -12.89 1.03 0.78
CA ASN A 110 -11.79 1.32 -0.12
C ASN A 110 -10.55 1.82 0.65
N LEU A 111 -10.73 2.70 1.66
CA LEU A 111 -9.66 3.14 2.54
C LEU A 111 -9.02 1.96 3.31
N LEU A 112 -9.85 1.12 3.94
CA LEU A 112 -9.38 -0.02 4.73
C LEU A 112 -8.67 -1.09 3.90
N ARG A 113 -9.13 -1.34 2.67
CA ARG A 113 -8.48 -2.26 1.72
C ARG A 113 -7.04 -1.84 1.41
N GLU A 114 -6.76 -0.56 1.54
CA GLU A 114 -5.42 0.01 1.38
C GLU A 114 -4.71 0.31 2.70
N ARG A 115 -5.22 -0.24 3.80
CA ARG A 115 -4.71 -0.05 5.17
C ARG A 115 -4.67 1.43 5.60
N VAL A 116 -5.55 2.27 5.05
CA VAL A 116 -5.73 3.65 5.49
C VAL A 116 -6.64 3.68 6.71
N SER A 117 -6.17 4.33 7.78
CA SER A 117 -6.94 4.47 9.01
C SER A 117 -8.20 5.31 8.81
N ILE A 118 -9.33 4.80 9.28
CA ILE A 118 -10.62 5.51 9.28
C ILE A 118 -10.97 6.13 10.64
N ARG A 119 -9.99 6.21 11.56
CA ARG A 119 -10.21 6.77 12.90
C ARG A 119 -10.50 8.26 12.88
N ASP A 120 -9.96 8.96 11.90
CA ASP A 120 -10.17 10.40 11.67
C ASP A 120 -11.46 10.61 10.85
N LEU A 121 -12.58 10.16 11.42
CA LEU A 121 -13.87 10.16 10.74
C LEU A 121 -14.37 11.58 10.46
N GLU A 122 -13.99 12.55 11.29
CA GLU A 122 -14.25 13.97 11.08
C GLU A 122 -13.68 14.45 9.74
N THR A 123 -12.36 14.28 9.52
CA THR A 123 -11.70 14.66 8.26
C THR A 123 -12.33 13.95 7.05
N ILE A 124 -12.71 12.68 7.21
CA ILE A 124 -13.40 11.91 6.17
C ILE A 124 -14.74 12.56 5.82
N LEU A 125 -15.59 12.85 6.81
CA LEU A 125 -16.90 13.43 6.60
C LEU A 125 -16.81 14.87 6.06
N GLU A 126 -15.90 15.70 6.57
CA GLU A 126 -15.67 17.06 6.04
C GLU A 126 -15.29 17.03 4.56
N THR A 127 -14.37 16.13 4.20
CA THR A 127 -13.96 15.99 2.80
C THR A 127 -15.14 15.54 1.92
N LEU A 128 -15.95 14.62 2.40
CA LEU A 128 -17.15 14.18 1.68
C LEU A 128 -18.20 15.30 1.55
N ALA A 129 -18.41 16.12 2.59
CA ALA A 129 -19.33 17.26 2.53
C ALA A 129 -18.94 18.26 1.42
N VAL A 130 -17.64 18.52 1.24
CA VAL A 130 -17.16 19.44 0.20
C VAL A 130 -17.30 18.89 -1.22
N HIS A 131 -17.22 17.56 -1.39
CA HIS A 131 -17.01 16.95 -2.70
C HIS A 131 -18.16 16.06 -3.19
N ALA A 132 -18.98 15.48 -2.31
CA ALA A 132 -20.06 14.56 -2.69
C ALA A 132 -21.22 15.23 -3.46
N GLY A 133 -21.27 16.57 -3.49
CA GLY A 133 -22.17 17.33 -4.36
C GLY A 133 -21.65 17.48 -5.80
N LYS A 134 -20.34 17.31 -6.02
CA LYS A 134 -19.68 17.53 -7.32
C LYS A 134 -19.52 16.24 -8.12
N THR A 135 -19.34 15.11 -7.45
CA THR A 135 -19.24 13.80 -8.07
C THR A 135 -19.95 12.75 -7.20
N LYS A 136 -20.51 11.73 -7.86
CA LYS A 136 -21.08 10.54 -7.23
C LYS A 136 -20.21 9.30 -7.43
N ASP A 137 -19.09 9.44 -8.11
CA ASP A 137 -18.08 8.39 -8.24
C ASP A 137 -17.39 8.18 -6.88
N LEU A 138 -17.62 7.00 -6.29
CA LEU A 138 -17.11 6.65 -4.96
C LEU A 138 -15.60 6.40 -4.96
N ASP A 139 -15.03 5.97 -6.07
CA ASP A 139 -13.59 5.76 -6.18
C ASP A 139 -12.89 7.14 -6.27
N ALA A 140 -13.45 8.08 -7.05
CA ALA A 140 -12.98 9.47 -7.05
C ALA A 140 -13.13 10.15 -5.66
N LEU A 141 -14.25 9.93 -4.96
CA LEU A 141 -14.42 10.42 -3.59
C LEU A 141 -13.41 9.79 -2.62
N THR A 142 -13.08 8.50 -2.80
CA THR A 142 -12.03 7.83 -2.01
C THR A 142 -10.69 8.54 -2.18
N GLU A 143 -10.27 8.85 -3.41
CA GLU A 143 -9.01 9.57 -3.66
C GLU A 143 -9.00 10.97 -3.03
N LEU A 144 -10.14 11.67 -3.03
CA LEU A 144 -10.27 12.97 -2.37
C LEU A 144 -10.16 12.85 -0.85
N VAL A 145 -10.81 11.86 -0.25
CA VAL A 145 -10.70 11.57 1.19
C VAL A 145 -9.28 11.19 1.57
N ARG A 146 -8.59 10.36 0.77
CA ARG A 146 -7.18 10.04 1.00
C ARG A 146 -6.30 11.30 1.00
N ARG A 147 -6.56 12.25 0.10
CA ARG A 147 -5.89 13.56 0.10
C ARG A 147 -6.20 14.36 1.38
N GLY A 148 -7.44 14.34 1.87
CA GLY A 148 -7.78 14.95 3.17
C GLY A 148 -7.00 14.32 4.33
N LEU A 149 -6.75 13.01 4.26
CA LEU A 149 -5.98 12.23 5.22
C LEU A 149 -4.46 12.22 4.97
N ALA A 150 -3.94 13.08 4.08
CA ALA A 150 -2.54 13.10 3.63
C ALA A 150 -1.53 12.97 4.78
N ARG A 151 -1.70 13.77 5.84
CA ARG A 151 -0.78 13.76 6.99
C ARG A 151 -0.81 12.42 7.72
N ARG A 152 -1.99 11.85 7.97
CA ARG A 152 -2.15 10.54 8.64
C ARG A 152 -1.55 9.41 7.81
N ILE A 153 -1.81 9.40 6.50
CA ILE A 153 -1.28 8.40 5.58
C ILE A 153 0.25 8.49 5.54
N THR A 154 0.80 9.71 5.42
CA THR A 154 2.25 9.90 5.38
C THR A 154 2.93 9.49 6.68
N GLU A 155 2.35 9.86 7.84
CA GLU A 155 2.88 9.50 9.16
C GLU A 155 2.98 7.98 9.35
N GLN A 156 2.04 7.20 8.80
CA GLN A 156 2.03 5.75 8.89
C GLN A 156 3.25 5.08 8.24
N TYR A 157 3.84 5.70 7.23
CA TYR A 157 4.97 5.15 6.46
C TYR A 157 6.28 5.90 6.68
N ARG A 158 6.27 6.92 7.52
CA ARG A 158 7.45 7.72 7.84
C ARG A 158 8.39 6.93 8.76
N GLY A 159 9.67 6.95 8.45
CA GLY A 159 10.70 6.38 9.33
C GLY A 159 10.83 7.14 10.65
N PRO A 160 11.47 6.54 11.67
CA PRO A 160 11.75 7.19 12.96
C PRO A 160 12.58 8.48 12.83
N ASP A 161 13.38 8.60 11.77
CA ASP A 161 14.18 9.78 11.41
C ASP A 161 13.37 10.87 10.70
N GLY A 162 12.06 10.66 10.55
CA GLY A 162 11.16 11.63 9.93
C GLY A 162 11.15 11.63 8.41
N ARG A 163 11.88 10.73 7.74
CA ARG A 163 11.93 10.65 6.28
C ARG A 163 10.93 9.63 5.74
N LEU A 164 10.30 9.96 4.62
CA LEU A 164 9.50 9.02 3.84
C LEU A 164 10.37 8.42 2.74
N ARG A 165 10.56 7.10 2.78
CA ARG A 165 11.41 6.37 1.82
C ARG A 165 10.53 5.74 0.77
N VAL A 166 10.79 6.06 -0.50
CA VAL A 166 9.92 5.66 -1.60
C VAL A 166 10.72 5.22 -2.82
N VAL A 167 10.07 4.45 -3.68
CA VAL A 167 10.44 4.27 -5.07
C VAL A 167 9.51 5.10 -5.93
N THR A 168 10.02 5.74 -6.97
CA THR A 168 9.20 6.55 -7.90
C THR A 168 8.88 5.77 -9.17
N LEU A 169 7.96 6.29 -9.99
CA LEU A 169 7.70 5.77 -11.33
C LEU A 169 8.47 6.60 -12.37
N ALA A 170 9.01 5.95 -13.41
CA ALA A 170 9.51 6.68 -14.56
C ALA A 170 8.37 7.46 -15.24
N PRO A 171 8.61 8.67 -15.78
CA PRO A 171 7.56 9.52 -16.35
C PRO A 171 6.69 8.82 -17.41
N ARG A 172 7.29 7.95 -18.23
CA ARG A 172 6.57 7.16 -19.25
C ARG A 172 5.61 6.15 -18.63
N VAL A 173 6.01 5.49 -17.55
CA VAL A 173 5.18 4.52 -16.82
C VAL A 173 4.02 5.24 -16.13
N ASP A 174 4.31 6.35 -15.45
CA ASP A 174 3.32 7.17 -14.76
C ASP A 174 2.27 7.73 -15.75
N ALA A 175 2.71 8.33 -16.86
CA ALA A 175 1.82 8.87 -17.88
C ALA A 175 0.91 7.80 -18.51
N ARG A 176 1.42 6.58 -18.73
CA ARG A 176 0.62 5.50 -19.28
C ARG A 176 -0.43 4.99 -18.29
N LEU A 177 -0.06 4.86 -17.01
CA LEU A 177 -1.00 4.53 -15.95
C LEU A 177 -2.10 5.58 -15.83
N ALA A 178 -1.73 6.86 -15.85
CA ALA A 178 -2.67 7.97 -15.82
C ALA A 178 -3.64 7.94 -17.01
N ALA A 179 -3.14 7.65 -18.21
CA ALA A 179 -3.97 7.51 -19.41
C ALA A 179 -4.95 6.33 -19.30
N ALA A 180 -4.51 5.18 -18.78
CA ALA A 180 -5.40 4.02 -18.58
C ALA A 180 -6.53 4.32 -17.59
N GLY A 181 -6.27 5.12 -16.55
CA GLY A 181 -7.29 5.54 -15.56
C GLY A 181 -8.39 6.43 -16.11
N THR A 182 -8.19 7.08 -17.26
CA THR A 182 -9.23 7.92 -17.91
C THR A 182 -10.31 7.10 -18.61
N GLN A 183 -10.06 5.81 -18.86
CA GLN A 183 -11.00 4.92 -19.54
C GLN A 183 -11.94 4.27 -18.50
N ALA A 184 -12.82 5.08 -17.92
CA ALA A 184 -13.63 4.76 -16.74
C ALA A 184 -14.50 3.48 -16.84
N GLU A 185 -14.76 2.97 -18.05
CA GLU A 185 -15.61 1.79 -18.29
C GLU A 185 -14.82 0.47 -18.41
N THR A 186 -13.49 0.54 -18.48
CA THR A 186 -12.60 -0.62 -18.66
C THR A 186 -11.77 -0.86 -17.41
N ARG A 187 -11.56 -2.14 -17.06
CA ARG A 187 -10.64 -2.47 -15.98
C ARG A 187 -9.22 -2.02 -16.38
N PRO A 188 -8.38 -1.59 -15.43
CA PRO A 188 -6.99 -1.22 -15.70
C PRO A 188 -6.21 -2.23 -16.56
N ASP A 189 -6.41 -3.53 -16.31
CA ASP A 189 -5.79 -4.61 -17.08
C ASP A 189 -6.19 -4.61 -18.56
N ASP A 190 -7.46 -4.33 -18.84
CA ASP A 190 -8.02 -4.29 -20.19
C ASP A 190 -7.53 -3.05 -20.95
N ALA A 191 -7.45 -1.90 -20.26
CA ALA A 191 -6.98 -0.64 -20.82
C ALA A 191 -5.48 -0.65 -21.18
N LEU A 192 -4.66 -1.36 -20.41
CA LEU A 192 -3.21 -1.47 -20.64
C LEU A 192 -2.81 -2.66 -21.53
N GLY A 193 -3.68 -3.67 -21.62
CA GLY A 193 -3.37 -4.98 -22.18
C GLY A 193 -2.65 -5.88 -21.17
N SER A 194 -3.05 -7.15 -21.12
CA SER A 194 -2.62 -8.09 -20.06
C SER A 194 -1.11 -8.34 -20.02
N ASP A 195 -0.41 -8.34 -21.15
CA ASP A 195 1.06 -8.49 -21.18
C ASP A 195 1.77 -7.29 -20.59
N THR A 196 1.32 -6.09 -20.94
CA THR A 196 1.82 -4.83 -20.39
C THR A 196 1.59 -4.77 -18.88
N ALA A 197 0.37 -5.11 -18.42
CA ALA A 197 0.02 -5.12 -17.00
C ALA A 197 0.92 -6.08 -16.20
N ARG A 198 1.10 -7.32 -16.69
CA ARG A 198 2.00 -8.30 -16.04
C ARG A 198 3.45 -7.85 -16.00
N ASN A 199 3.95 -7.26 -17.08
CA ASN A 199 5.32 -6.74 -17.13
C ASN A 199 5.49 -5.57 -16.15
N LEU A 200 4.50 -4.68 -16.03
CA LEU A 200 4.51 -3.59 -15.08
C LEU A 200 4.50 -4.09 -13.63
N VAL A 201 3.66 -5.07 -13.28
CA VAL A 201 3.64 -5.66 -11.93
C VAL A 201 5.00 -6.29 -11.59
N ARG A 202 5.65 -6.97 -12.54
CA ARG A 202 7.02 -7.49 -12.37
C ARG A 202 8.04 -6.37 -12.17
N ALA A 203 7.99 -5.32 -12.99
CA ALA A 203 8.88 -4.17 -12.87
C ALA A 203 8.73 -3.45 -11.52
N VAL A 204 7.49 -3.33 -11.03
CA VAL A 204 7.17 -2.79 -9.71
C VAL A 204 7.76 -3.67 -8.60
N ALA A 205 7.57 -4.99 -8.67
CA ALA A 205 8.10 -5.93 -7.68
C ALA A 205 9.64 -5.85 -7.58
N LEU A 206 10.32 -5.76 -8.72
CA LEU A 206 11.77 -5.56 -8.76
C LEU A 206 12.18 -4.18 -8.25
N GLY A 207 11.46 -3.13 -8.66
CA GLY A 207 11.77 -1.75 -8.30
C GLY A 207 11.67 -1.46 -6.81
N VAL A 208 10.78 -2.13 -6.07
CA VAL A 208 10.67 -1.99 -4.60
C VAL A 208 11.61 -2.91 -3.82
N GLY A 209 12.33 -3.81 -4.48
CA GLY A 209 13.30 -4.73 -3.87
C GLY A 209 14.29 -4.03 -2.93
N PRO A 210 14.95 -2.92 -3.33
CA PRO A 210 15.91 -2.21 -2.47
C PRO A 210 15.33 -1.70 -1.15
N LEU A 211 14.05 -1.29 -1.12
CA LEU A 211 13.39 -0.90 0.14
C LEU A 211 13.22 -2.10 1.06
N ILE A 212 12.78 -3.24 0.51
CA ILE A 212 12.54 -4.47 1.26
C ILE A 212 13.86 -5.02 1.82
N GLU A 213 14.92 -5.03 1.01
CA GLU A 213 16.27 -5.45 1.41
C GLU A 213 16.84 -4.58 2.54
N ALA A 214 16.57 -3.27 2.49
CA ALA A 214 16.92 -2.33 3.54
C ALA A 214 15.99 -2.39 4.78
N GLY A 215 14.96 -3.25 4.75
CA GLY A 215 14.01 -3.42 5.85
C GLY A 215 12.95 -2.32 5.96
N TYR A 216 12.75 -1.54 4.90
CA TYR A 216 11.72 -0.51 4.80
C TYR A 216 10.43 -1.06 4.15
N PRO A 217 9.27 -0.45 4.44
CA PRO A 217 8.03 -0.77 3.73
C PRO A 217 8.17 -0.52 2.22
N PRO A 218 7.58 -1.37 1.35
CA PRO A 218 7.60 -1.16 -0.09
C PRO A 218 6.59 -0.07 -0.47
N VAL A 219 7.06 1.17 -0.53
CA VAL A 219 6.25 2.35 -0.87
C VAL A 219 6.62 2.86 -2.25
N ILE A 220 5.62 2.99 -3.13
CA ILE A 220 5.74 3.71 -4.40
C ILE A 220 5.07 5.07 -4.31
N LEU A 221 5.74 6.08 -4.85
CA LEU A 221 5.20 7.42 -5.06
C LEU A 221 4.84 7.63 -6.53
N ALA A 222 3.56 7.85 -6.81
CA ALA A 222 2.98 8.03 -8.14
C ALA A 222 2.25 9.39 -8.27
N SER A 223 1.90 9.79 -9.50
CA SER A 223 0.94 10.88 -9.72
C SER A 223 -0.45 10.53 -9.17
N ALA A 224 -1.31 11.55 -9.00
CA ALA A 224 -2.65 11.34 -8.47
C ALA A 224 -3.51 10.49 -9.41
N GLU A 225 -3.26 10.61 -10.71
CA GLU A 225 -3.98 9.94 -11.77
C GLU A 225 -3.51 8.49 -11.94
N ALA A 226 -2.20 8.23 -11.78
CA ALA A 226 -1.63 6.88 -11.89
C ALA A 226 -1.86 6.00 -10.66
N ARG A 227 -1.95 6.60 -9.46
CA ARG A 227 -2.02 5.88 -8.17
C ARG A 227 -3.15 4.83 -8.08
N PRO A 228 -4.43 5.15 -8.34
CA PRO A 228 -5.51 4.17 -8.19
C PRO A 228 -5.36 2.99 -9.17
N VAL A 229 -4.94 3.29 -10.40
CA VAL A 229 -4.68 2.28 -11.45
C VAL A 229 -3.57 1.34 -11.01
N LEU A 230 -2.42 1.89 -10.60
CA LEU A 230 -1.30 1.08 -10.15
C LEU A 230 -1.66 0.22 -8.92
N LYS A 231 -2.43 0.79 -7.98
CA LYS A 231 -2.86 0.04 -6.80
C LYS A 231 -3.77 -1.11 -7.18
N ASP A 232 -4.71 -0.91 -8.12
CA ASP A 232 -5.61 -1.96 -8.56
C ASP A 232 -4.87 -3.12 -9.25
N LEU A 233 -3.92 -2.79 -10.13
CA LEU A 233 -3.09 -3.78 -10.85
C LEU A 233 -2.23 -4.62 -9.91
N THR A 234 -1.69 -4.00 -8.86
CA THR A 234 -0.68 -4.65 -8.00
C THR A 234 -1.27 -5.35 -6.79
N ARG A 235 -2.56 -5.12 -6.45
CA ARG A 235 -3.15 -5.61 -5.20
C ARG A 235 -3.14 -7.14 -5.05
N ALA A 236 -3.29 -7.87 -6.17
CA ALA A 236 -3.41 -9.33 -6.15
C ALA A 236 -2.05 -10.00 -5.90
N ASP A 237 -1.00 -9.51 -6.55
CA ASP A 237 0.34 -10.10 -6.49
C ASP A 237 1.20 -9.48 -5.37
N LEU A 238 0.96 -8.22 -5.04
CA LEU A 238 1.79 -7.41 -4.13
C LEU A 238 0.94 -6.82 -3.00
N ALA A 239 0.31 -7.68 -2.20
CA ALA A 239 -0.61 -7.28 -1.12
C ALA A 239 -0.03 -6.26 -0.11
N ARG A 240 1.29 -6.28 0.12
CA ARG A 240 2.00 -5.35 1.03
C ARG A 240 2.44 -4.05 0.37
N LEU A 241 2.33 -3.93 -0.95
CA LEU A 241 2.73 -2.73 -1.67
C LEU A 241 1.83 -1.55 -1.27
N VAL A 242 2.48 -0.47 -0.88
CA VAL A 242 1.84 0.81 -0.59
C VAL A 242 2.04 1.71 -1.79
N VAL A 243 0.95 2.26 -2.34
CA VAL A 243 1.00 3.20 -3.45
C VAL A 243 0.44 4.53 -2.97
N LEU A 244 1.33 5.51 -2.82
CA LEU A 244 1.00 6.86 -2.40
C LEU A 244 0.96 7.81 -3.60
N SER A 245 0.03 8.75 -3.56
CA SER A 245 0.01 9.88 -4.48
C SER A 245 0.93 10.99 -3.97
N GLN A 246 1.57 11.73 -4.87
CA GLN A 246 2.25 12.98 -4.54
C GLN A 246 1.35 13.99 -3.80
N ARG A 247 0.02 13.92 -4.00
CA ARG A 247 -0.95 14.78 -3.29
C ARG A 247 -1.22 14.36 -1.85
N GLU A 248 -0.76 13.18 -1.46
CA GLU A 248 -0.89 12.65 -0.10
C GLU A 248 0.33 13.00 0.77
N ILE A 249 1.36 13.63 0.21
CA ILE A 249 2.60 13.95 0.92
C ILE A 249 2.59 15.42 1.34
N PRO A 250 2.53 15.74 2.64
CA PRO A 250 2.70 17.10 3.12
C PRO A 250 4.04 17.70 2.69
N ARG A 251 4.04 19.00 2.34
CA ARG A 251 5.23 19.70 1.80
C ARG A 251 6.43 19.72 2.74
N ASP A 252 6.19 19.59 4.04
CA ASP A 252 7.19 19.53 5.11
C ASP A 252 7.79 18.13 5.31
N THR A 253 7.32 17.12 4.57
CA THR A 253 7.83 15.74 4.68
C THR A 253 9.08 15.57 3.81
N PRO A 254 10.26 15.28 4.38
CA PRO A 254 11.44 14.93 3.61
C PRO A 254 11.24 13.58 2.92
N VAL A 255 11.41 13.54 1.60
CA VAL A 255 11.31 12.32 0.79
C VAL A 255 12.71 11.86 0.38
N GLU A 256 12.99 10.58 0.56
CA GLU A 256 14.22 9.91 0.14
C GLU A 256 13.87 8.86 -0.92
N ILE A 257 14.48 8.97 -2.11
CA ILE A 257 14.20 8.10 -3.25
C ILE A 257 15.21 6.96 -3.28
N PHE A 258 14.72 5.72 -3.17
CA PHE A 258 15.52 4.49 -3.19
C PHE A 258 15.69 3.90 -4.59
N GLY A 259 14.86 4.33 -5.54
CA GLY A 259 14.89 3.84 -6.91
C GLY A 259 13.74 4.36 -7.75
N THR A 260 13.72 3.94 -9.00
CA THR A 260 12.67 4.28 -9.95
C THR A 260 12.25 3.04 -10.72
N VAL A 261 10.95 2.77 -10.77
CA VAL A 261 10.39 1.71 -11.62
C VAL A 261 10.51 2.15 -13.08
N VAL A 262 11.26 1.38 -13.84
CA VAL A 262 11.40 1.48 -15.28
C VAL A 262 10.85 0.23 -15.93
N GLU A 263 10.26 0.35 -17.11
CA GLU A 263 9.98 -0.80 -17.94
C GLU A 263 11.13 -0.99 -18.91
N GLU A 264 11.65 -2.21 -18.98
CA GLU A 264 12.53 -2.59 -20.08
C GLU A 264 11.71 -2.52 -21.38
N ASP A 265 12.18 -1.77 -22.37
CA ASP A 265 11.65 -1.89 -23.72
C ASP A 265 11.82 -3.36 -24.15
N PRO A 266 10.83 -3.98 -24.83
CA PRO A 266 11.02 -5.30 -25.38
C PRO A 266 12.29 -5.32 -26.24
N PRO A 267 13.12 -6.37 -26.18
CA PRO A 267 14.35 -6.41 -26.95
C PRO A 267 14.02 -6.13 -28.42
N ALA A 268 14.73 -5.16 -29.01
CA ALA A 268 14.51 -4.76 -30.39
C ALA A 268 14.58 -6.02 -31.26
N VAL A 269 13.46 -6.38 -31.89
CA VAL A 269 13.44 -7.45 -32.88
C VAL A 269 14.36 -6.98 -33.99
N THR A 270 15.59 -7.53 -34.01
CA THR A 270 16.54 -7.29 -35.07
C THR A 270 15.91 -7.86 -36.32
N THR A 271 15.25 -7.01 -37.09
CA THR A 271 14.70 -7.40 -38.39
C THR A 271 15.92 -7.67 -39.24
N ILE A 272 16.27 -8.94 -39.40
CA ILE A 272 17.26 -9.36 -40.40
C ILE A 272 16.67 -8.92 -41.73
N SER A 273 17.11 -7.76 -42.20
CA SER A 273 16.91 -7.33 -43.56
C SER A 273 17.69 -8.31 -44.42
N THR A 274 17.02 -9.37 -44.85
CA THR A 274 17.52 -10.24 -45.93
C THR A 274 17.43 -9.41 -47.20
N ALA A 275 18.39 -8.51 -47.39
CA ALA A 275 18.66 -7.90 -48.68
C ALA A 275 19.19 -9.01 -49.58
N ALA A 276 18.31 -9.52 -50.44
CA ALA A 276 18.65 -10.27 -51.62
C ALA A 276 19.71 -9.48 -52.40
N HIS A 277 20.92 -10.05 -52.51
CA HIS A 277 21.88 -9.64 -53.53
C HIS A 277 21.85 -10.70 -54.62
N LEU A 278 21.12 -10.39 -55.69
CA LEU A 278 21.37 -10.87 -57.03
C LEU A 278 22.72 -10.30 -57.48
N MET A 279 23.74 -11.14 -57.63
CA MET A 279 24.70 -11.14 -58.75
C MET A 279 25.37 -12.53 -58.81
#